data_AF-A0A3G7U7T1-F1
#
_entry.id   AF-A0A3G7U7T1-F1
#
_cell.length_a   1.000
_cell.length_b   1.000
_cell.length_c   1.000
_cell.angle_alpha   90.00
_cell.angle_beta   90.00
_cell.angle_gamma   90.00
#
_symmetry.space_group_name_H-M   'P 1'
#
loop_
_entity.id
_entity.type
_entity.pdbx_description
1 polymer ?
#
loop_
_entity_poly.entity_id
_entity_poly.type
_entity_poly.pdbx_seq_one_letter_code
_entity_poly.pdbx_strand_id
1 'polypeptide(L)'
;MVMCSGVWAASNEDETAALTSLGEVQKLYENRPQGTPNKAGTRTLSKKDINDCVTQMTLAKDKLDVVKKVHGATQAYQSMQTRLLSGQVRGRLASCKQTKDTLGY
;
A
#
# COMPACT_ATOMS: atom_id res chain seq x y z
N MET A 1 15.52 28.71 -29.24
CA MET A 1 14.71 28.55 -28.01
C MET A 1 13.72 27.41 -28.26
N VAL A 2 14.17 26.17 -28.33
CA VAL A 2 14.39 25.21 -27.21
C VAL A 2 13.13 25.01 -26.34
N MET A 3 12.25 24.16 -26.85
CA MET A 3 11.48 23.10 -26.16
C MET A 3 11.61 23.07 -24.62
N CYS A 4 10.80 23.84 -23.90
CA CYS A 4 10.64 23.69 -22.44
C CYS A 4 9.18 23.59 -21.99
N SER A 5 8.21 23.57 -22.91
CA SER A 5 6.79 23.53 -22.55
C SER A 5 6.25 22.11 -22.33
N GLY A 6 6.87 21.09 -22.92
CA GLY A 6 6.41 19.70 -22.83
C GLY A 6 6.82 18.98 -21.53
N VAL A 7 7.98 19.33 -20.96
CA VAL A 7 8.52 18.66 -19.76
C VAL A 7 7.64 18.92 -18.53
N TRP A 8 7.08 20.13 -18.41
CA TRP A 8 6.22 20.50 -17.27
C TRP A 8 4.84 19.85 -17.33
N ALA A 9 4.26 19.73 -18.54
CA ALA A 9 2.97 19.07 -18.72
C ALA A 9 3.05 17.57 -18.40
N ALA A 10 4.06 16.87 -18.92
CA ALA A 10 4.32 15.46 -18.62
C ALA A 10 4.59 15.23 -17.12
N SER A 11 5.35 16.14 -16.48
CA SER A 11 5.63 16.03 -15.03
C SER A 11 4.36 16.12 -14.18
N ASN A 12 3.38 16.93 -14.57
CA ASN A 12 2.13 17.09 -13.82
C ASN A 12 1.18 15.89 -14.03
N GLU A 13 1.18 15.31 -15.23
CA GLU A 13 0.46 14.06 -15.54
C GLU A 13 1.06 12.87 -14.78
N ASP A 14 2.39 12.74 -14.74
CA ASP A 14 3.11 11.72 -13.97
C ASP A 14 2.86 11.87 -12.46
N GLU A 15 2.83 13.09 -11.95
CA GLU A 15 2.50 13.40 -10.56
C GLU A 15 1.07 12.94 -10.21
N THR A 16 0.10 13.26 -11.08
CA THR A 16 -1.30 12.84 -10.90
C THR A 16 -1.44 11.32 -10.95
N ALA A 17 -0.78 10.66 -11.91
CA ALA A 17 -0.78 9.20 -12.02
C ALA A 17 -0.14 8.52 -10.79
N ALA A 18 0.93 9.11 -10.25
CA ALA A 18 1.54 8.66 -9.01
C ALA A 18 0.58 8.76 -7.83
N LEU A 19 -0.11 9.91 -7.67
CA LEU A 19 -1.10 10.12 -6.61
C LEU A 19 -2.28 9.13 -6.72
N THR A 20 -2.81 8.91 -7.92
CA THR A 20 -3.87 7.92 -8.14
C THR A 20 -3.43 6.53 -7.72
N SER A 21 -2.24 6.10 -8.16
CA SER A 21 -1.69 4.78 -7.84
C SER A 21 -1.40 4.61 -6.34
N LEU A 22 -0.87 5.65 -5.68
CA LEU A 22 -0.66 5.67 -4.23
C LEU A 22 -1.98 5.64 -3.46
N GLY A 23 -3.02 6.29 -3.99
CA GLY A 23 -4.38 6.21 -3.45
C GLY A 23 -4.96 4.79 -3.49
N GLU A 24 -4.67 4.02 -4.54
CA GLU A 24 -5.06 2.60 -4.59
C GLU A 24 -4.33 1.76 -3.55
N VAL A 25 -3.02 1.98 -3.36
CA VAL A 25 -2.26 1.33 -2.30
C VAL A 25 -2.85 1.65 -0.93
N GLN A 26 -3.19 2.91 -0.69
CA GLN A 26 -3.81 3.34 0.56
C GLN A 26 -5.15 2.64 0.80
N LYS A 27 -6.02 2.56 -0.22
CA LYS A 27 -7.27 1.80 -0.13
C LYS A 27 -7.04 0.32 0.20
N LEU A 28 -6.04 -0.31 -0.43
CA LEU A 28 -5.69 -1.70 -0.10
C LEU A 28 -5.23 -1.83 1.36
N TYR A 29 -4.45 -0.89 1.86
CA TYR A 29 -4.01 -0.88 3.26
C TYR A 29 -5.18 -0.70 4.25
N GLU A 30 -6.10 0.21 3.96
CA GLU A 30 -7.23 0.55 4.83
C GLU A 30 -8.29 -0.55 4.86
N ASN A 31 -8.62 -1.13 3.69
CA ASN A 31 -9.63 -2.18 3.54
C ASN A 31 -9.15 -3.58 3.96
N ARG A 32 -7.98 -3.69 4.59
CA ARG A 32 -7.47 -4.99 5.04
C ARG A 32 -8.43 -5.64 6.05
N PRO A 33 -8.52 -6.97 6.09
CA PRO A 33 -9.30 -7.67 7.12
C PRO A 33 -8.83 -7.26 8.52
N GLN A 34 -9.78 -6.85 9.36
CA GLN A 34 -9.50 -6.51 10.76
C GLN A 34 -10.03 -7.58 11.73
N GLY A 35 -10.64 -8.64 11.21
CA GLY A 35 -11.32 -9.67 12.00
C GLY A 35 -12.71 -9.25 12.47
N THR A 36 -13.40 -10.20 13.09
CA THR A 36 -14.78 -10.02 13.56
C THR A 36 -14.79 -9.63 15.04
N PRO A 37 -15.54 -8.60 15.47
CA PRO A 37 -15.74 -8.31 16.88
C PRO A 37 -16.26 -9.54 17.65
N ASN A 38 -15.73 -9.77 18.84
CA ASN A 38 -16.16 -10.85 19.72
C ASN A 38 -16.74 -10.31 21.04
N LYS A 39 -17.30 -11.21 21.84
CA LYS A 39 -17.98 -10.87 23.11
C LYS A 39 -17.05 -10.22 24.16
N ALA A 40 -15.74 -10.36 24.03
CA ALA A 40 -14.75 -9.74 24.91
C ALA A 40 -14.36 -8.31 24.48
N GLY A 41 -15.04 -7.73 23.47
CA GLY A 41 -14.70 -6.41 22.92
C GLY A 41 -13.42 -6.40 22.10
N THR A 42 -12.84 -7.56 21.81
CA THR A 42 -11.67 -7.72 20.93
C THR A 42 -12.12 -8.22 19.55
N ARG A 43 -11.19 -8.41 18.62
CA ARG A 43 -11.46 -8.96 17.28
C ARG A 43 -10.83 -10.34 17.14
N THR A 44 -11.62 -11.31 16.72
CA THR A 44 -11.15 -12.66 16.38
C THR A 44 -10.74 -12.68 14.90
N LEU A 45 -9.55 -13.20 14.62
CA LEU A 45 -9.03 -13.38 13.26
C LEU A 45 -9.29 -14.82 12.82
N SER A 46 -10.13 -14.99 11.80
CA SER A 46 -10.30 -16.28 11.15
C SER A 46 -9.10 -16.62 10.27
N LYS A 47 -8.95 -17.90 9.91
CA LYS A 47 -7.97 -18.34 8.90
C LYS A 47 -8.12 -17.59 7.58
N LYS A 48 -9.36 -17.28 7.18
CA LYS A 48 -9.64 -16.48 5.98
C LYS A 48 -9.13 -15.05 6.15
N ASP A 49 -9.42 -14.39 7.26
CA ASP A 49 -8.99 -13.00 7.50
C ASP A 49 -7.48 -12.83 7.40
N ILE A 50 -6.72 -13.78 7.97
CA ILE A 50 -5.26 -13.75 7.93
C ILE A 50 -4.72 -13.98 6.53
N ASN A 51 -5.25 -14.98 5.81
CA ASN A 51 -4.83 -15.26 4.43
C ASN A 51 -5.16 -14.11 3.48
N ASP A 52 -6.34 -13.51 3.64
CA ASP A 52 -6.78 -12.34 2.87
C ASP A 52 -5.90 -11.13 3.23
N CYS A 53 -5.52 -10.94 4.51
CA CYS A 53 -4.55 -9.90 4.88
C CYS A 53 -3.21 -10.08 4.18
N VAL A 54 -2.62 -11.28 4.21
CA VAL A 54 -1.33 -11.54 3.55
C VAL A 54 -1.42 -11.27 2.06
N THR A 55 -2.50 -11.73 1.41
CA THR A 55 -2.72 -11.52 -0.02
C THR A 55 -2.85 -10.03 -0.35
N GLN A 56 -3.69 -9.31 0.39
CA GLN A 56 -3.98 -7.90 0.15
C GLN A 56 -2.76 -7.01 0.42
N MET A 57 -1.98 -7.30 1.47
CA MET A 57 -0.76 -6.54 1.76
C MET A 57 0.39 -6.88 0.81
N THR A 58 0.43 -8.10 0.27
CA THR A 58 1.37 -8.45 -0.82
C THR A 58 1.03 -7.65 -2.08
N LEU A 59 -0.25 -7.62 -2.47
CA LEU A 59 -0.72 -6.80 -3.60
C LEU A 59 -0.41 -5.31 -3.41
N ALA A 60 -0.64 -4.77 -2.20
CA ALA A 60 -0.32 -3.38 -1.90
C ALA A 60 1.19 -3.10 -2.01
N LYS A 61 2.03 -4.03 -1.54
CA LYS A 61 3.49 -3.93 -1.68
C LYS A 61 3.90 -3.97 -3.15
N ASP A 62 3.38 -4.91 -3.92
CA ASP A 62 3.74 -5.06 -5.33
C ASP A 62 3.35 -3.80 -6.13
N LYS A 63 2.17 -3.22 -5.85
CA LYS A 63 1.77 -1.92 -6.41
C LYS A 63 2.73 -0.80 -6.00
N LEU A 64 3.15 -0.72 -4.73
CA LEU A 64 4.16 0.28 -4.32
C LEU A 64 5.48 0.13 -5.07
N ASP A 65 5.93 -1.10 -5.30
CA ASP A 65 7.16 -1.38 -6.03
C ASP A 65 7.03 -1.00 -7.51
N VAL A 66 5.84 -1.17 -8.11
CA VAL A 66 5.52 -0.65 -9.46
C VAL A 66 5.51 0.88 -9.47
N VAL A 67 4.85 1.55 -8.52
CA VAL A 67 4.84 3.02 -8.43
C VAL A 67 6.26 3.55 -8.26
N LYS A 68 7.09 2.90 -7.45
CA LYS A 68 8.51 3.26 -7.31
C LYS A 68 9.24 3.19 -8.65
N LYS A 69 9.00 2.13 -9.43
CA LYS A 69 9.68 1.91 -10.70
C LYS A 69 9.26 2.94 -11.76
N VAL A 70 7.96 3.25 -11.84
CA VAL A 70 7.40 4.11 -12.88
C VAL A 70 7.46 5.59 -12.49
N HIS A 71 7.17 5.90 -11.22
CA HIS A 71 6.99 7.26 -10.72
C HIS A 71 7.96 7.61 -9.58
N GLY A 72 9.10 6.92 -9.44
CA GLY A 72 10.02 7.12 -8.31
C GLY A 72 10.62 8.52 -8.20
N ALA A 73 10.59 9.30 -9.28
CA ALA A 73 11.08 10.67 -9.34
C ALA A 73 10.02 11.73 -8.98
N THR A 74 8.74 11.36 -8.87
CA THR A 74 7.64 12.30 -8.60
C THR A 74 7.67 12.79 -7.16
N GLN A 75 7.13 13.97 -6.91
CA GLN A 75 7.08 14.54 -5.56
C GLN A 75 6.17 13.69 -4.67
N ALA A 76 5.06 13.18 -5.21
CA ALA A 76 4.15 12.27 -4.56
C ALA A 76 4.87 11.04 -4.02
N TYR A 77 5.71 10.39 -4.84
CA TYR A 77 6.45 9.22 -4.39
C TYR A 77 7.52 9.57 -3.35
N GLN A 78 8.22 10.69 -3.51
CA GLN A 78 9.28 11.12 -2.60
C GLN A 78 8.76 11.68 -1.26
N SER A 79 7.47 12.01 -1.19
CA SER A 79 6.80 12.60 -0.03
C SER A 79 6.92 11.76 1.24
N MET A 80 6.81 12.43 2.39
CA MET A 80 6.77 11.76 3.68
C MET A 80 5.56 10.82 3.82
N GLN A 81 4.42 11.16 3.21
CA GLN A 81 3.21 10.35 3.21
C GLN A 81 3.45 9.00 2.53
N THR A 82 4.10 8.97 1.36
CA THR A 82 4.42 7.72 0.66
C THR A 82 5.43 6.88 1.43
N ARG A 83 6.40 7.50 2.10
CA ARG A 83 7.33 6.78 2.99
C ARG A 83 6.59 6.12 4.15
N LEU A 84 5.67 6.83 4.80
CA LEU A 84 4.82 6.30 5.87
C LEU A 84 3.96 5.14 5.37
N LEU A 85 3.25 5.32 4.25
CA LEU A 85 2.42 4.28 3.64
C LEU A 85 3.25 3.03 3.30
N SER A 86 4.44 3.21 2.74
CA SER A 86 5.35 2.10 2.42
C SER A 86 5.80 1.34 3.67
N GLY A 87 6.11 2.06 4.76
CA GLY A 87 6.42 1.47 6.05
C GLY A 87 5.23 0.70 6.64
N GLN A 88 4.04 1.28 6.59
CA GLN A 88 2.80 0.69 7.07
C GLN A 88 2.45 -0.61 6.34
N VAL A 89 2.51 -0.62 5.00
CA VAL A 89 2.24 -1.82 4.18
C VAL A 89 3.23 -2.93 4.52
N ARG A 90 4.53 -2.62 4.58
CA ARG A 90 5.57 -3.62 4.90
C ARG A 90 5.43 -4.17 6.31
N GLY A 91 5.23 -3.29 7.30
CA GLY A 91 5.03 -3.69 8.69
C GLY A 91 3.79 -4.56 8.85
N ARG A 92 2.67 -4.17 8.23
CA ARG A 92 1.43 -4.95 8.30
C ARG A 92 1.55 -6.29 7.60
N LEU A 93 2.22 -6.36 6.44
CA LEU A 93 2.48 -7.64 5.77
C LEU A 93 3.29 -8.59 6.67
N ALA A 94 4.33 -8.07 7.32
CA ALA A 94 5.14 -8.86 8.25
C ALA A 94 4.29 -9.37 9.43
N SER A 95 3.48 -8.50 10.04
CA SER A 95 2.57 -8.91 11.11
C SER A 95 1.56 -9.97 10.65
N CYS A 96 0.95 -9.82 9.47
CA CYS A 96 -0.02 -10.80 8.98
C CYS A 96 0.63 -12.16 8.67
N LYS A 97 1.86 -12.18 8.13
CA LYS A 97 2.63 -13.43 7.95
C LYS A 97 2.97 -14.07 9.29
N GLN A 98 3.50 -13.28 10.23
CA GLN A 98 3.83 -13.78 11.57
C GLN A 98 2.59 -14.34 12.28
N THR A 99 1.44 -13.66 12.22
CA THR A 99 0.20 -14.16 12.81
C THR A 99 -0.28 -15.43 12.11
N LYS A 100 -0.13 -15.55 10.79
CA LYS A 100 -0.42 -16.78 10.04
C LYS A 100 0.39 -17.95 10.57
N ASP A 101 1.70 -17.75 10.71
CA ASP A 101 2.64 -18.78 11.16
C ASP A 101 2.34 -19.18 12.63
N THR A 102 2.11 -18.21 13.51
CA THR A 102 1.78 -18.44 14.93
C THR A 102 0.46 -19.21 15.11
N LEU A 103 -0.55 -18.95 14.26
CA LEU A 103 -1.85 -19.61 14.34
C LEU A 103 -1.91 -20.94 13.53
N GLY A 104 -0.86 -21.28 12.78
CA GLY A 104 -0.80 -22.51 11.98
C GLY A 104 -1.77 -22.54 10.79
N TYR A 105 -2.00 -21.38 10.17
CA TYR A 105 -2.99 -21.21 9.10
C TYR A 105 -2.46 -21.46 7.69
#